data_AF-K0PLG6-F1
#
_entry.id   AF-K0PLG6-F1
#
_cell.length_a   1.000
_cell.length_b   1.000
_cell.length_c   1.000
_cell.angle_alpha   90.00
_cell.angle_beta   90.00
_cell.angle_gamma   90.00
#
_symmetry.space_group_name_H-M   'P 1'
#
loop_
_entity.id
_entity.type
_entity.pdbx_description
1 polymer ?
#
loop_
_entity_poly.entity_id
_entity_poly.type
_entity_poly.pdbx_seq_one_letter_code
_entity_poly.pdbx_strand_id
1 'polypeptide(L)'
;MFAGRYLWWMLIAIAIFLFFTMCFDYVTWLTVVSSGCARVAGSCGPIVVTMTGSMKPSGVYLAGAIILVVTLARIHYLSMNWAWGAVVTIWFVASAPFPLLLANGWTGQLKPETVLEGLPVAFLFLIVFCAYIGWAFEESGARPLGAWRPLRTIIRFSAVYGALFALSEAPAFATIPGRFLGDMRLSASIAALQPGLHELLIIGRGRDTFAYVVFAIFVAGLAASLLPQNLEELRARLAQPFMLRGSRQ
;
A
#
# COMPACT_ATOMS: atom_id res chain seq x y z
N MET A 1 -5.19 21.67 15.49
CA MET A 1 -3.74 21.92 15.28
C MET A 1 -2.87 20.63 15.39
N PHE A 2 -3.40 19.45 15.01
CA PHE A 2 -2.70 18.15 15.12
C PHE A 2 -2.57 17.37 13.79
N ALA A 3 -3.43 17.65 12.79
CA ALA A 3 -3.44 17.00 11.47
C ALA A 3 -2.11 17.04 10.71
N GLY A 4 -1.47 18.21 10.69
CA GLY A 4 -0.18 18.41 9.99
C GLY A 4 0.95 17.54 10.54
N ARG A 5 0.91 17.17 11.82
CA ARG A 5 1.95 16.35 12.45
C ARG A 5 1.86 14.89 11.98
N TYR A 6 0.66 14.34 11.79
CA TYR A 6 0.48 12.96 11.28
C TYR A 6 0.73 12.84 9.78
N LEU A 7 0.33 13.84 9.00
CA LEU A 7 0.66 13.93 7.57
C LEU A 7 2.17 13.99 7.36
N TRP A 8 2.87 14.74 8.23
CA TRP A 8 4.31 14.80 8.29
C TRP A 8 4.95 13.45 8.66
N TRP A 9 4.43 12.73 9.66
CA TRP A 9 4.91 11.38 9.99
C TRP A 9 4.68 10.35 8.87
N MET A 10 3.54 10.41 8.17
CA MET A 10 3.25 9.61 6.97
C MET A 10 4.24 9.91 5.84
N LEU A 11 4.42 11.19 5.52
CA LEU A 11 5.36 11.63 4.49
C LEU A 11 6.80 11.28 4.84
N ILE A 12 7.18 11.39 6.12
CA ILE A 12 8.49 10.94 6.61
C ILE A 12 8.63 9.43 6.51
N ALA A 13 7.62 8.64 6.87
CA ALA A 13 7.68 7.19 6.71
C ALA A 13 7.85 6.79 5.23
N ILE A 14 7.14 7.47 4.32
CA ILE A 14 7.28 7.28 2.87
C ILE A 14 8.66 7.73 2.37
N ALA A 15 9.16 8.88 2.83
CA ALA A 15 10.48 9.39 2.49
C ALA A 15 11.60 8.49 3.04
N ILE A 16 11.43 7.96 4.26
CA ILE A 16 12.32 6.97 4.88
C ILE A 16 12.30 5.68 4.06
N PHE A 17 11.12 5.18 3.67
CA PHE A 17 11.00 4.02 2.78
C PHE A 17 11.76 4.25 1.46
N LEU A 18 11.49 5.36 0.77
CA LEU A 18 12.16 5.73 -0.48
C LEU A 18 13.67 5.88 -0.28
N PHE A 19 14.10 6.54 0.79
CA PHE A 19 15.49 6.71 1.17
C PHE A 19 16.19 5.38 1.43
N PHE A 20 15.60 4.48 2.22
CA PHE A 20 16.17 3.15 2.45
C PHE A 20 16.24 2.35 1.15
N THR A 21 15.20 2.38 0.32
CA THR A 21 15.20 1.67 -0.96
C THR A 21 16.23 2.21 -1.95
N MET A 22 16.38 3.54 -2.05
CA MET A 22 17.31 4.16 -3.00
C MET A 22 18.74 4.20 -2.48
N CYS A 23 18.97 4.68 -1.25
CA CYS A 23 20.32 4.91 -0.75
C CYS A 23 21.06 3.61 -0.47
N PHE A 24 20.41 2.59 0.12
CA PHE A 24 21.10 1.30 0.30
C PHE A 24 21.35 0.59 -1.03
N ASP A 25 20.58 0.88 -2.08
CA ASP A 25 20.83 0.27 -3.38
C ASP A 25 21.95 1.00 -4.14
N TYR A 26 21.83 2.32 -4.30
CA TYR A 26 22.81 3.15 -5.00
C TYR A 26 24.15 3.25 -4.30
N VAL A 27 24.18 3.48 -2.97
CA VAL A 27 25.47 3.59 -2.24
C VAL A 27 26.21 2.28 -2.31
N THR A 28 25.53 1.14 -2.18
CA THR A 28 26.15 -0.18 -2.31
C THR A 28 26.72 -0.41 -3.70
N TRP A 29 25.93 -0.12 -4.75
CA TRP A 29 26.37 -0.32 -6.13
C TRP A 29 27.52 0.63 -6.50
N LEU A 30 27.43 1.90 -6.10
CA LEU A 30 28.47 2.90 -6.27
C LEU A 30 29.75 2.51 -5.53
N THR A 31 29.65 1.97 -4.31
CA THR A 31 30.81 1.52 -3.52
C THR A 31 31.48 0.29 -4.17
N VAL A 32 30.70 -0.63 -4.73
CA VAL A 32 31.22 -1.81 -5.45
C VAL A 32 31.94 -1.41 -6.74
N VAL A 33 31.41 -0.42 -7.48
CA VAL A 33 32.05 0.09 -8.71
C VAL A 33 33.28 0.95 -8.41
N SER A 34 33.19 1.86 -7.44
CA SER A 34 34.29 2.79 -7.10
C SER A 34 35.49 2.09 -6.47
N SER A 35 35.25 1.03 -5.68
CA SER A 35 36.31 0.22 -5.07
C SER A 35 37.06 -0.68 -6.08
N GLY A 36 36.60 -0.78 -7.34
CA GLY A 36 37.20 -1.65 -8.36
C GLY A 36 37.10 -3.14 -8.05
N CYS A 37 36.43 -3.50 -6.96
CA CYS A 37 36.36 -4.83 -6.40
C CYS A 37 35.52 -5.80 -7.25
N ALA A 38 34.68 -5.28 -8.16
CA ALA A 38 34.04 -6.06 -9.24
C ALA A 38 35.05 -6.62 -10.27
N ARG A 39 36.27 -6.08 -10.37
CA ARG A 39 37.32 -6.59 -11.29
C ARG A 39 38.11 -7.76 -10.72
N VAL A 40 37.97 -8.06 -9.42
CA VAL A 40 38.67 -9.15 -8.74
C VAL A 40 37.65 -10.23 -8.38
N ALA A 41 37.71 -11.36 -9.08
CA ALA A 41 36.81 -12.48 -8.85
C ALA A 41 36.86 -12.93 -7.38
N GLY A 42 35.70 -12.97 -6.71
CA GLY A 42 35.55 -13.45 -5.34
C GLY A 42 35.68 -12.40 -4.22
N SER A 43 36.21 -11.20 -4.50
CA SER A 43 36.45 -10.18 -3.45
C SER A 43 35.17 -9.50 -2.96
N CYS A 44 34.31 -9.07 -3.89
CA CYS A 44 33.05 -8.39 -3.54
C CYS A 44 31.85 -9.32 -3.37
N GLY A 45 31.99 -10.60 -3.68
CA GLY A 45 30.90 -11.59 -3.61
C GLY A 45 30.22 -11.63 -2.23
N PRO A 46 30.97 -11.77 -1.11
CA PRO A 46 30.38 -11.85 0.22
C PRO A 46 29.63 -10.57 0.65
N ILE A 47 30.18 -9.38 0.35
CA ILE A 47 29.56 -8.09 0.64
C ILE A 47 28.29 -7.88 -0.18
N VAL A 48 28.34 -8.22 -1.47
CA VAL A 48 27.17 -8.15 -2.34
C VAL A 48 26.08 -9.09 -1.85
N VAL A 49 26.41 -10.36 -1.54
CA VAL A 49 25.45 -11.36 -1.02
C VAL A 49 24.85 -10.94 0.31
N THR A 50 25.64 -10.40 1.24
CA THR A 50 25.11 -9.93 2.53
C THR A 50 24.20 -8.72 2.36
N MET A 51 24.57 -7.74 1.53
CA MET A 51 23.74 -6.56 1.32
C MET A 51 22.48 -6.87 0.51
N THR A 52 22.55 -7.67 -0.55
CA THR A 52 21.37 -8.05 -1.35
C THR A 52 20.51 -9.11 -0.68
N GLY A 53 21.11 -10.05 0.05
CA GLY A 53 20.41 -11.17 0.67
C GLY A 53 19.82 -10.87 2.04
N SER A 54 20.33 -9.88 2.78
CA SER A 54 19.86 -9.59 4.15
C SER A 54 19.54 -8.12 4.40
N MET A 55 20.49 -7.20 4.19
CA MET A 55 20.31 -5.80 4.58
C MET A 55 19.20 -5.12 3.78
N LYS A 56 19.22 -5.22 2.45
CA LYS A 56 18.18 -4.60 1.59
C LYS A 56 16.78 -5.16 1.88
N PRO A 57 16.55 -6.49 1.90
CA PRO A 57 15.24 -7.02 2.27
C PRO A 57 14.80 -6.59 3.67
N SER A 58 15.68 -6.63 4.67
CA SER A 58 15.34 -6.24 6.04
C SER A 58 14.93 -4.77 6.16
N GLY A 59 15.61 -3.87 5.44
CA GLY A 59 15.26 -2.45 5.38
C GLY A 59 13.90 -2.22 4.73
N VAL A 60 13.61 -2.92 3.62
CA VAL A 60 12.30 -2.86 2.95
C VAL A 60 11.19 -3.38 3.87
N TYR A 61 11.41 -4.49 4.57
CA TYR A 61 10.44 -5.02 5.53
C TYR A 61 10.22 -4.09 6.71
N LEU A 62 11.28 -3.50 7.27
CA LEU A 62 11.17 -2.55 8.38
C LEU A 62 10.35 -1.32 7.96
N ALA A 63 10.66 -0.75 6.80
CA ALA A 63 9.95 0.41 6.28
C ALA A 63 8.48 0.07 5.96
N GLY A 64 8.21 -1.12 5.39
CA GLY A 64 6.86 -1.64 5.23
C GLY A 64 6.11 -1.77 6.55
N ALA A 65 6.75 -2.31 7.59
CA ALA A 65 6.16 -2.43 8.92
C ALA A 65 5.81 -1.06 9.53
N ILE A 66 6.69 -0.06 9.38
CA ILE A 66 6.42 1.31 9.81
C ILE A 66 5.19 1.88 9.08
N ILE A 67 5.10 1.72 7.75
CA ILE A 67 3.95 2.18 6.95
C ILE A 67 2.65 1.51 7.43
N LEU A 68 2.67 0.21 7.72
CA LEU A 68 1.51 -0.52 8.22
C LEU A 68 1.07 0.02 9.60
N VAL A 69 2.02 0.17 10.54
CA VAL A 69 1.73 0.68 11.89
C VAL A 69 1.17 2.10 11.85
N VAL A 70 1.77 2.99 11.05
CA VAL A 70 1.31 4.37 10.89
C VAL A 70 -0.09 4.40 10.24
N THR A 71 -0.33 3.55 9.25
CA THR A 71 -1.65 3.41 8.63
C THR A 71 -2.71 2.95 9.63
N LEU A 72 -2.43 1.93 10.44
CA LEU A 72 -3.34 1.45 11.49
C LEU A 72 -3.62 2.53 12.54
N ALA A 73 -2.57 3.24 12.99
CA ALA A 73 -2.71 4.36 13.91
C ALA A 73 -3.59 5.48 13.31
N ARG A 74 -3.45 5.77 12.01
CA ARG A 74 -4.28 6.76 11.30
C ARG A 74 -5.74 6.32 11.20
N ILE A 75 -6.00 5.05 10.89
CA ILE A 75 -7.37 4.48 10.87
C ILE A 75 -8.04 4.64 12.24
N HIS A 76 -7.31 4.32 13.31
CA HIS A 76 -7.80 4.46 14.68
C HIS A 76 -8.05 5.92 15.05
N TYR A 77 -7.13 6.82 14.71
CA TYR A 77 -7.26 8.25 14.94
C TYR A 77 -8.48 8.86 14.21
N LEU A 78 -8.75 8.42 12.98
CA LEU A 78 -9.93 8.83 12.22
C LEU A 78 -11.23 8.17 12.71
N SER A 79 -11.20 7.38 13.79
CA SER A 79 -12.34 6.64 14.36
C SER A 79 -13.05 5.73 13.35
N MET A 80 -12.31 5.21 12.36
CA MET A 80 -12.84 4.25 11.40
C MET A 80 -13.02 2.87 12.06
N ASN A 81 -13.90 2.04 11.49
CA ASN A 81 -14.12 0.68 11.96
C ASN A 81 -12.82 -0.15 11.88
N TRP A 82 -12.51 -0.93 12.92
CA TRP A 82 -11.36 -1.84 13.00
C TRP A 82 -11.27 -2.84 11.83
N ALA A 83 -12.41 -3.17 11.20
CA ALA A 83 -12.44 -3.97 9.97
C ALA A 83 -11.53 -3.41 8.86
N TRP A 84 -11.37 -2.08 8.77
CA TRP A 84 -10.44 -1.45 7.82
C TRP A 84 -8.98 -1.80 8.11
N GLY A 85 -8.61 -1.96 9.38
CA GLY A 85 -7.26 -2.39 9.76
C GLY A 85 -6.96 -3.80 9.25
N ALA A 86 -7.93 -4.72 9.38
CA ALA A 86 -7.80 -6.08 8.85
C ALA A 86 -7.68 -6.08 7.33
N VAL A 87 -8.54 -5.34 6.62
CA VAL A 87 -8.51 -5.20 5.15
C VAL A 87 -7.16 -4.66 4.66
N VAL A 88 -6.65 -3.60 5.29
CA VAL A 88 -5.35 -3.03 4.94
C VAL A 88 -4.21 -4.00 5.20
N THR A 89 -4.27 -4.76 6.30
CA THR A 89 -3.26 -5.77 6.61
C THR A 89 -3.25 -6.87 5.55
N ILE A 90 -4.42 -7.30 5.08
CA ILE A 90 -4.53 -8.28 3.97
C ILE A 90 -3.88 -7.70 2.71
N TRP A 91 -4.23 -6.47 2.31
CA TRP A 91 -3.60 -5.84 1.14
C TRP A 91 -2.09 -5.69 1.28
N PHE A 92 -1.62 -5.31 2.47
CA PHE A 92 -0.20 -5.18 2.77
C PHE A 92 0.54 -6.51 2.65
N VAL A 93 0.03 -7.58 3.27
CA VAL A 93 0.64 -8.92 3.20
C VAL A 93 0.66 -9.45 1.77
N ALA A 94 -0.44 -9.27 1.02
CA ALA A 94 -0.52 -9.66 -0.37
C ALA A 94 0.49 -8.90 -1.25
N SER A 95 0.74 -7.63 -0.92
CA SER A 95 1.62 -6.75 -1.70
C SER A 95 3.07 -6.77 -1.25
N ALA A 96 3.39 -7.34 -0.08
CA ALA A 96 4.73 -7.37 0.50
C ALA A 96 5.86 -7.83 -0.44
N PRO A 97 5.68 -8.84 -1.34
CA PRO A 97 6.76 -9.22 -2.26
C PRO A 97 7.01 -8.21 -3.38
N PHE A 98 6.05 -7.33 -3.71
CA PHE A 98 6.16 -6.43 -4.86
C PHE A 98 7.20 -5.30 -4.68
N PRO A 99 7.27 -4.60 -3.53
CA PRO A 99 8.36 -3.64 -3.27
C PRO A 99 9.77 -4.22 -3.40
N LEU A 100 9.95 -5.51 -3.09
CA LEU A 100 11.23 -6.20 -3.28
C LEU A 100 11.54 -6.43 -4.76
N LEU A 101 10.53 -6.63 -5.61
CA LEU A 101 10.70 -6.69 -7.07
C LEU A 101 11.10 -5.32 -7.65
N LEU A 102 10.55 -4.23 -7.12
CA LEU A 102 10.94 -2.86 -7.52
C LEU A 102 12.41 -2.56 -7.21
N ALA A 103 12.93 -3.06 -6.08
CA ALA A 103 14.35 -2.94 -5.75
C ALA A 103 15.24 -3.59 -6.84
N ASN A 104 14.82 -4.73 -7.39
CA ASN A 104 15.53 -5.40 -8.49
C ASN A 104 15.27 -4.75 -9.87
N GLY A 105 14.16 -4.03 -10.04
CA GLY A 105 13.87 -3.31 -11.28
C GLY A 105 14.68 -2.04 -11.44
N TRP A 106 15.03 -1.41 -10.33
CA TRP A 106 15.87 -0.21 -10.32
C TRP A 106 17.33 -0.50 -10.73
N THR A 107 17.81 -1.74 -10.60
CA THR A 107 19.16 -2.15 -11.01
C THR A 107 19.29 -2.39 -12.53
N GLY A 108 18.27 -2.06 -13.32
CA GLY A 108 18.25 -2.24 -14.78
C GLY A 108 18.17 -3.71 -15.24
N GLN A 109 17.94 -4.64 -14.31
CA GLN A 109 17.82 -6.08 -14.59
C GLN A 109 16.40 -6.53 -14.92
N LEU A 110 15.38 -5.72 -14.58
CA LEU A 110 14.00 -5.95 -15.01
C LEU A 110 13.56 -4.87 -15.99
N LYS A 111 12.87 -5.30 -17.05
CA LYS A 111 12.22 -4.38 -17.97
C LYS A 111 11.08 -3.66 -17.22
N PRO A 112 10.84 -2.36 -17.46
CA PRO A 112 9.73 -1.65 -16.83
C PRO A 112 8.37 -2.31 -17.14
N GLU A 113 8.25 -2.96 -18.30
CA GLU A 113 7.10 -3.78 -18.71
C GLU A 113 6.81 -4.92 -17.71
N THR A 114 7.83 -5.66 -17.27
CA THR A 114 7.66 -6.78 -16.34
C THR A 114 7.29 -6.32 -14.93
N VAL A 115 7.63 -5.08 -14.57
CA VAL A 115 7.20 -4.47 -13.30
C VAL A 115 5.71 -4.12 -13.34
N LEU A 116 5.23 -3.60 -14.47
CA LEU A 116 3.81 -3.31 -14.69
C LEU A 116 2.96 -4.58 -14.74
N GLU A 117 3.44 -5.64 -15.39
CA GLU A 117 2.78 -6.95 -15.42
C GLU A 117 2.75 -7.65 -14.06
N GLY A 118 3.74 -7.40 -13.22
CA GLY A 118 3.85 -7.97 -11.87
C GLY A 118 3.11 -7.17 -10.79
N LEU A 119 2.42 -6.08 -11.13
CA LEU A 119 1.75 -5.20 -10.18
C LEU A 119 0.53 -5.87 -9.56
N PRO A 120 0.53 -6.18 -8.24
CA PRO A 120 -0.61 -6.79 -7.61
C PRO A 120 -1.76 -5.79 -7.52
N VAL A 121 -2.97 -6.21 -7.87
CA VAL A 121 -4.17 -5.36 -7.72
C VAL A 121 -4.35 -4.92 -6.26
N ALA A 122 -4.01 -5.78 -5.30
CA ALA A 122 -4.02 -5.47 -3.86
C ALA A 122 -3.16 -4.24 -3.50
N PHE A 123 -2.03 -4.05 -4.21
CA PHE A 123 -1.13 -2.92 -3.98
C PHE A 123 -1.75 -1.60 -4.43
N LEU A 124 -2.54 -1.62 -5.51
CA LEU A 124 -3.29 -0.45 -5.97
C LEU A 124 -4.34 -0.02 -4.96
N PHE A 125 -5.12 -0.97 -4.41
CA PHE A 125 -6.07 -0.70 -3.33
C PHE A 125 -5.37 -0.09 -2.10
N LEU A 126 -4.23 -0.67 -1.71
CA LEU A 126 -3.43 -0.19 -0.58
C LEU A 126 -2.96 1.25 -0.80
N ILE A 127 -2.32 1.56 -1.92
CA ILE A 127 -1.79 2.91 -2.19
C ILE A 127 -2.91 3.94 -2.20
N VAL A 128 -3.99 3.67 -2.92
CA VAL A 128 -5.11 4.61 -3.02
C VAL A 128 -5.74 4.85 -1.65
N PHE A 129 -5.91 3.79 -0.85
CA PHE A 129 -6.46 3.94 0.49
C PHE A 129 -5.51 4.71 1.41
N CYS A 130 -4.21 4.42 1.39
CA CYS A 130 -3.18 5.16 2.13
C CYS A 130 -3.16 6.64 1.74
N ALA A 131 -3.24 6.95 0.45
CA ALA A 131 -3.33 8.33 -0.04
C ALA A 131 -4.62 9.01 0.45
N TYR A 132 -5.75 8.29 0.45
CA TYR A 132 -7.03 8.81 0.93
C TYR A 132 -7.01 9.14 2.43
N ILE A 133 -6.56 8.23 3.29
CA ILE A 133 -6.47 8.48 4.75
C ILE A 133 -5.40 9.50 5.11
N GLY A 134 -4.44 9.72 4.20
CA GLY A 134 -3.48 10.81 4.23
C GLY A 134 -4.14 12.18 4.05
N TRP A 135 -5.39 12.27 3.59
CA TRP A 135 -6.08 13.55 3.47
C TRP A 135 -6.38 14.19 4.84
N ALA A 136 -6.39 15.53 4.89
CA ALA A 136 -6.63 16.31 6.10
C ALA A 136 -8.13 16.46 6.41
N PHE A 137 -8.80 15.36 6.79
CA PHE A 137 -10.23 15.38 7.19
C PHE A 137 -10.53 16.30 8.37
N GLU A 138 -9.55 16.49 9.26
CA GLU A 138 -9.66 17.30 10.47
C GLU A 138 -9.84 18.80 10.19
N GLU A 139 -9.23 19.31 9.12
CA GLU A 139 -9.31 20.74 8.75
C GLU A 139 -10.59 21.06 7.97
N SER A 140 -11.18 20.05 7.32
CA SER A 140 -12.34 20.21 6.46
C SER A 140 -13.68 19.99 7.15
N GLY A 141 -13.68 19.48 8.40
CA GLY A 141 -14.91 19.08 9.12
C GLY A 141 -15.63 17.88 8.49
N ALA A 142 -15.06 17.30 7.42
CA ALA A 142 -15.68 16.24 6.65
C ALA A 142 -15.52 14.90 7.36
N ARG A 143 -16.61 14.11 7.41
CA ARG A 143 -16.56 12.74 7.94
C ARG A 143 -15.84 11.81 6.96
N PRO A 144 -14.94 10.92 7.43
CA PRO A 144 -14.32 9.93 6.58
C PRO A 144 -15.37 9.05 5.89
N LEU A 145 -15.15 8.72 4.62
CA LEU A 145 -16.03 7.96 3.72
C LEU A 145 -17.37 8.65 3.38
N GLY A 146 -17.50 9.96 3.66
CA GLY A 146 -18.70 10.75 3.36
C GLY A 146 -19.90 10.43 4.27
N ALA A 147 -20.94 11.27 4.22
CA ALA A 147 -22.16 11.05 5.01
C ALA A 147 -23.17 10.11 4.33
N TRP A 148 -23.08 9.96 3.00
CA TRP A 148 -24.00 9.15 2.21
C TRP A 148 -23.81 7.65 2.47
N ARG A 149 -24.85 7.03 3.03
CA ARG A 149 -24.91 5.58 3.28
C ARG A 149 -24.62 4.72 2.05
N PRO A 150 -25.23 4.96 0.86
CA PRO A 150 -24.99 4.08 -0.29
C PRO A 150 -23.54 4.15 -0.78
N LEU A 151 -22.94 5.35 -0.80
CA LEU A 151 -21.55 5.54 -1.18
C LEU A 151 -20.61 4.76 -0.26
N ARG A 152 -20.82 4.86 1.07
CA ARG A 152 -20.04 4.12 2.06
C ARG A 152 -20.15 2.61 1.89
N THR A 153 -21.36 2.13 1.56
CA THR A 153 -21.61 0.71 1.32
C THR A 153 -20.87 0.24 0.07
N ILE A 154 -20.90 1.00 -1.03
CA ILE A 154 -20.14 0.69 -2.26
C ILE A 154 -18.65 0.60 -1.95
N ILE A 155 -18.08 1.60 -1.27
CA ILE A 155 -16.65 1.62 -0.91
C ILE A 155 -16.28 0.39 -0.07
N ARG A 156 -17.11 0.01 0.91
CA ARG A 156 -16.88 -1.16 1.75
C ARG A 156 -16.95 -2.46 0.94
N PHE A 157 -17.94 -2.62 0.07
CA PHE A 157 -18.04 -3.81 -0.77
C PHE A 157 -16.85 -3.94 -1.72
N SER A 158 -16.44 -2.85 -2.36
CA SER A 158 -15.26 -2.84 -3.22
C SER A 158 -13.98 -3.17 -2.43
N ALA A 159 -13.85 -2.67 -1.20
CA ALA A 159 -12.71 -2.98 -0.34
C ALA A 159 -12.68 -4.45 0.10
N VAL A 160 -13.83 -5.00 0.49
CA VAL A 160 -13.96 -6.42 0.86
C VAL A 160 -13.67 -7.31 -0.34
N TYR A 161 -14.18 -6.97 -1.52
CA TYR A 161 -13.86 -7.68 -2.76
C TYR A 161 -12.34 -7.66 -3.01
N GLY A 162 -11.69 -6.49 -2.91
CA GLY A 162 -10.24 -6.38 -3.09
C GLY A 162 -9.45 -7.20 -2.07
N ALA A 163 -9.91 -7.29 -0.82
CA ALA A 163 -9.30 -8.13 0.20
C ALA A 163 -9.47 -9.63 -0.08
N LEU A 164 -10.65 -10.06 -0.52
CA LEU A 164 -10.90 -11.45 -0.92
C LEU A 164 -10.09 -11.84 -2.15
N PHE A 165 -9.97 -10.94 -3.13
CA PHE A 165 -9.14 -11.14 -4.30
C PHE A 165 -7.67 -11.29 -3.92
N ALA A 166 -7.16 -10.41 -3.05
CA ALA A 166 -5.80 -10.50 -2.50
C ALA A 166 -5.56 -11.81 -1.74
N LEU A 167 -6.55 -12.28 -0.98
CA LEU A 167 -6.49 -13.56 -0.26
C LEU A 167 -6.42 -14.75 -1.24
N SER A 168 -7.13 -14.67 -2.36
CA SER A 168 -7.18 -15.73 -3.38
C SER A 168 -5.86 -15.86 -4.16
N GLU A 169 -5.18 -14.74 -4.44
CA GLU A 169 -3.95 -14.74 -5.23
C GLU A 169 -2.69 -14.97 -4.40
N ALA A 170 -2.61 -14.41 -3.19
CA ALA A 170 -1.35 -14.36 -2.48
C ALA A 170 -1.04 -15.69 -1.74
N PRO A 171 0.00 -16.43 -2.15
CA PRO A 171 0.37 -17.70 -1.49
C PRO A 171 0.89 -17.50 -0.06
N ALA A 172 1.23 -16.25 0.30
CA ALA A 172 1.60 -15.88 1.66
C ALA A 172 0.52 -16.29 2.68
N PHE A 173 -0.77 -16.15 2.34
CA PHE A 173 -1.85 -16.50 3.27
C PHE A 173 -1.97 -17.99 3.53
N ALA A 174 -1.65 -18.84 2.56
CA ALA A 174 -1.57 -20.27 2.76
C ALA A 174 -0.35 -20.69 3.60
N THR A 175 0.75 -19.92 3.57
CA THR A 175 2.00 -20.31 4.23
C THR A 175 2.18 -19.73 5.64
N ILE A 176 1.56 -18.58 5.95
CA ILE A 176 1.66 -17.91 7.25
C ILE A 176 1.19 -18.81 8.42
N PRO A 177 0.03 -19.50 8.36
CA PRO A 177 -0.43 -20.33 9.48
C PRO A 177 0.54 -21.46 9.83
N GLY A 178 1.03 -22.20 8.83
CA GLY A 178 2.00 -23.27 9.04
C GLY A 178 3.35 -22.77 9.56
N ARG A 179 3.80 -21.57 9.14
CA ARG A 179 5.08 -21.00 9.59
C ARG A 179 5.03 -20.37 10.98
N PHE A 180 3.95 -19.67 11.32
CA PHE A 180 3.86 -18.92 12.58
C PHE A 180 3.07 -19.65 13.67
N LEU A 181 2.05 -20.41 13.31
CA LEU A 181 1.20 -21.13 14.27
C LEU A 181 1.56 -22.63 14.36
N GLY A 182 2.43 -23.12 13.48
CA GLY A 182 2.78 -24.55 13.39
C GLY A 182 1.64 -25.43 12.86
N ASP A 183 0.53 -24.83 12.40
CA ASP A 183 -0.66 -25.57 11.97
C ASP A 183 -0.64 -25.80 10.45
N MET A 184 -0.08 -26.95 10.07
CA MET A 184 -0.03 -27.39 8.68
C MET A 184 -1.41 -27.70 8.08
N ARG A 185 -2.43 -28.01 8.91
CA ARG A 185 -3.78 -28.32 8.43
C ARG A 185 -4.50 -27.06 7.98
N LEU A 186 -4.37 -25.98 8.76
CA LEU A 186 -4.88 -24.66 8.37
C LEU A 186 -4.24 -24.19 7.06
N SER A 187 -2.93 -24.30 6.93
CA SER A 187 -2.20 -23.97 5.70
C SER A 187 -2.73 -24.74 4.47
N ALA A 188 -2.91 -26.06 4.60
CA ALA A 188 -3.43 -26.88 3.51
C ALA A 188 -4.88 -26.53 3.15
N SER A 189 -5.73 -26.26 4.15
CA SER A 189 -7.14 -25.90 3.92
C SER A 189 -7.29 -24.56 3.19
N ILE A 190 -6.46 -23.57 3.54
CA ILE A 190 -6.45 -22.26 2.88
C ILE A 190 -5.93 -22.39 1.45
N ALA A 191 -4.83 -23.14 1.25
CA ALA A 191 -4.29 -23.40 -0.09
C ALA A 191 -5.30 -24.09 -1.02
N ALA A 192 -6.11 -25.01 -0.48
CA ALA A 192 -7.15 -25.70 -1.25
C ALA A 192 -8.33 -24.80 -1.62
N LEU A 193 -8.64 -23.79 -0.80
CA LEU A 193 -9.75 -22.85 -1.02
C LEU A 193 -9.40 -21.72 -1.99
N GLN A 194 -8.14 -21.30 -2.02
CA GLN A 194 -7.64 -20.20 -2.87
C GLN A 194 -8.02 -20.30 -4.36
N PRO A 195 -7.81 -21.44 -5.07
CA PRO A 195 -8.14 -21.53 -6.49
C PRO A 195 -9.65 -21.40 -6.76
N GLY A 196 -10.50 -22.03 -5.94
CA GLY A 196 -11.95 -21.91 -6.09
C GLY A 196 -12.46 -20.48 -5.80
N LEU A 197 -11.87 -19.81 -4.81
CA LEU A 197 -12.17 -18.40 -4.53
C LEU A 197 -11.75 -17.50 -5.69
N HIS A 198 -10.58 -17.75 -6.28
CA HIS A 198 -10.07 -16.98 -7.42
C HIS A 198 -11.00 -17.12 -8.65
N GLU A 199 -11.41 -18.33 -8.99
CA GLU A 199 -12.35 -18.58 -10.10
C GLU A 199 -13.69 -17.86 -9.91
N LEU A 200 -14.25 -17.90 -8.70
CA LEU A 200 -15.49 -17.20 -8.37
C LEU A 200 -15.37 -15.68 -8.51
N LEU A 201 -14.22 -15.11 -8.12
CA LEU A 201 -14.00 -13.67 -8.15
C LEU A 201 -13.72 -13.13 -9.56
N ILE A 202 -13.19 -13.95 -10.46
CA ILE A 202 -12.92 -13.56 -11.86
C ILE A 202 -14.21 -13.53 -12.70
N ILE A 203 -15.27 -14.23 -12.27
CA ILE A 203 -16.58 -14.30 -12.96
C ILE A 203 -16.42 -14.63 -14.45
N GLY A 204 -15.46 -15.52 -14.78
CA GLY A 204 -15.17 -15.95 -16.15
C GLY A 204 -14.67 -14.86 -17.12
N ARG A 205 -14.29 -13.66 -16.65
CA ARG A 205 -13.60 -12.65 -17.47
C ARG A 205 -12.08 -12.89 -17.50
N GLY A 206 -11.36 -12.17 -18.36
CA GLY A 206 -9.88 -12.24 -18.39
C GLY A 206 -9.27 -11.99 -17.01
N ARG A 207 -8.07 -12.57 -16.78
CA ARG A 207 -7.45 -12.85 -15.46
C ARG A 207 -7.79 -11.84 -14.36
N ASP A 208 -7.61 -10.54 -14.61
CA ASP A 208 -7.76 -9.52 -13.56
C ASP A 208 -8.75 -8.39 -13.93
N THR A 209 -9.44 -8.47 -15.07
CA THR A 209 -10.24 -7.35 -15.62
C THR A 209 -11.33 -6.90 -14.67
N PHE A 210 -12.03 -7.85 -14.03
CA PHE A 210 -13.09 -7.51 -13.09
C PHE A 210 -12.54 -6.83 -11.82
N ALA A 211 -11.38 -7.26 -11.33
CA ALA A 211 -10.73 -6.66 -10.18
C ALA A 211 -10.34 -5.19 -10.44
N TYR A 212 -9.87 -4.86 -11.65
CA TYR A 212 -9.62 -3.48 -12.06
C TYR A 212 -10.88 -2.61 -12.14
N VAL A 213 -12.01 -3.18 -12.58
CA VAL A 213 -13.30 -2.46 -12.59
C VAL A 213 -13.74 -2.16 -11.16
N VAL A 214 -13.66 -3.14 -10.25
CA VAL A 214 -14.00 -2.93 -8.84
C VAL A 214 -13.05 -1.91 -8.18
N PHE A 215 -11.77 -1.93 -8.55
CA PHE A 215 -10.80 -0.92 -8.14
C PHE A 215 -11.18 0.49 -8.65
N ALA A 216 -11.58 0.63 -9.92
CA ALA A 216 -12.03 1.91 -10.45
C ALA A 216 -13.26 2.45 -9.69
N ILE A 217 -14.21 1.57 -9.34
CA ILE A 217 -15.36 1.91 -8.50
C ILE A 217 -14.91 2.36 -7.11
N PHE A 218 -13.92 1.69 -6.51
CA PHE A 218 -13.36 2.06 -5.22
C PHE A 218 -12.73 3.47 -5.25
N VAL A 219 -11.89 3.75 -6.26
CA VAL A 219 -11.25 5.05 -6.47
C VAL A 219 -12.31 6.14 -6.66
N ALA A 220 -13.28 5.91 -7.54
CA ALA A 220 -14.37 6.85 -7.81
C ALA A 220 -15.21 7.09 -6.54
N GLY A 221 -15.48 6.04 -5.75
CA GLY A 221 -16.19 6.14 -4.50
C GLY A 221 -15.44 6.99 -3.46
N LEU A 222 -14.12 6.76 -3.31
CA LEU A 222 -13.28 7.56 -2.44
C LEU A 222 -13.22 9.02 -2.88
N ALA A 223 -13.02 9.28 -4.17
CA ALA A 223 -13.02 10.64 -4.73
C ALA A 223 -14.38 11.34 -4.51
N ALA A 224 -15.48 10.65 -4.77
CA ALA A 224 -16.83 11.15 -4.51
C ALA A 224 -17.06 11.44 -3.02
N SER A 225 -16.41 10.70 -2.11
CA SER A 225 -16.51 10.96 -0.67
C SER A 225 -15.76 12.23 -0.22
N LEU A 226 -14.83 12.74 -1.03
CA LEU A 226 -14.11 14.00 -0.78
C LEU A 226 -14.87 15.22 -1.29
N LEU A 227 -15.85 15.05 -2.20
CA LEU A 227 -16.66 16.14 -2.72
C LEU A 227 -17.58 16.72 -1.63
N PRO A 228 -17.73 18.06 -1.56
CA PRO A 228 -18.65 18.70 -0.63
C PRO A 228 -20.07 18.19 -0.91
N GLN A 229 -20.72 17.67 0.13
CA GLN A 229 -22.03 17.03 -0.02
C GLN A 229 -23.19 18.04 -0.05
N ASN A 230 -22.91 19.31 0.27
CA ASN A 230 -23.83 20.43 0.14
C ASN A 230 -23.37 21.38 -0.98
N LEU A 231 -24.26 21.69 -1.93
CA LEU A 231 -24.07 22.73 -2.93
C LEU A 231 -23.74 24.10 -2.30
N GLU A 232 -24.27 24.37 -1.09
CA GLU A 232 -23.97 25.58 -0.34
C GLU A 232 -22.55 25.62 0.23
N GLU A 233 -21.98 24.49 0.68
CA GLU A 233 -20.57 24.42 1.09
C GLU A 233 -19.62 24.53 -0.11
N LEU A 234 -20.03 23.99 -1.26
CA LEU A 234 -19.30 24.08 -2.52
C LEU A 234 -19.27 25.54 -3.00
N ARG A 235 -20.42 26.24 -2.93
CA ARG A 235 -20.54 27.68 -3.19
C ARG A 235 -19.76 28.51 -2.17
N ALA A 236 -19.76 28.15 -0.89
CA ALA A 236 -18.99 28.85 0.15
C ALA A 236 -17.48 28.69 -0.04
N ARG A 237 -16.97 27.52 -0.42
CA ARG A 237 -15.54 27.31 -0.71
C ARG A 237 -15.08 27.98 -2.00
N LEU A 238 -15.93 28.03 -3.02
CA LEU A 238 -15.65 28.79 -4.26
C LEU A 238 -15.79 30.31 -4.08
N ALA A 239 -16.65 30.74 -3.14
CA ALA A 239 -16.87 32.16 -2.84
C ALA A 239 -15.90 32.71 -1.79
N GLN A 240 -15.17 31.88 -1.04
CA GLN A 240 -14.08 32.38 -0.20
C GLN A 240 -12.89 32.73 -1.10
N PRO A 241 -12.56 34.02 -1.27
CA PRO A 241 -11.31 34.35 -1.91
C PRO A 241 -10.19 33.79 -1.05
N PHE A 242 -9.12 33.37 -1.72
CA PHE A 242 -7.84 32.92 -1.19
C PHE A 242 -7.22 33.99 -0.26
N MET A 243 -7.78 34.22 0.93
CA MET A 243 -7.16 35.05 1.94
C MET A 243 -6.34 34.14 2.83
N LEU A 244 -5.03 34.14 2.56
CA LEU A 244 -3.99 33.88 3.54
C LEU A 244 -4.38 34.61 4.84
N ARG A 245 -4.87 33.88 5.84
CA ARG A 245 -5.15 34.43 7.16
C ARG A 245 -3.82 34.57 7.90
N GLY A 246 -3.05 35.57 7.47
CA GLY A 246 -1.89 36.09 8.17
C GLY A 246 -2.27 37.22 9.11
N SER A 247 -1.73 37.12 10.33
CA SER A 247 -1.48 38.20 11.30
C SER A 247 -2.65 38.77 12.13
N ARG A 248 -2.32 38.94 13.42
CA ARG A 248 -3.03 39.59 14.54
C ARG A 248 -4.10 38.71 15.21
N GLN A 249 -4.02 38.37 16.50
CA GLN A 249 -3.31 38.95 17.65
C GLN A 249 -2.57 37.88 18.45
#